data_AF-A0A6V8L2P8-F1
#
_entry.id   AF-A0A6V8L2P8-F1
#
_cell.length_a   1.000
_cell.length_b   1.000
_cell.length_c   1.000
_cell.angle_alpha   90.00
_cell.angle_beta   90.00
_cell.angle_gamma   90.00
#
_symmetry.space_group_name_H-M   'P 1'
#
loop_
_entity.id
_entity.type
_entity.pdbx_description
1 polymer ?
#
loop_
_entity_poly.entity_id
_entity_poly.type
_entity_poly.pdbx_seq_one_letter_code
_entity_poly.pdbx_strand_id
1 'polypeptide(L)' 'MERLRWWIANLVNKLGGQCWADLVSWVLAERAERREWYRRERLPWRPISSVCREDLARTGCCYCGKLRDGDGGR' A
#
# COMPACT_ATOMS: atom_id res chain seq x y z
N MET A 1 -18.69 -15.43 4.23
CA MET A 1 -17.22 -15.21 4.14
C MET A 1 -16.85 -14.11 3.16
N GLU A 2 -17.39 -14.10 1.95
CA GLU A 2 -17.05 -13.09 0.93
C GLU A 2 -17.39 -11.64 1.34
N ARG A 3 -18.57 -11.43 1.93
CA ARG A 3 -19.00 -10.11 2.43
C ARG A 3 -18.03 -9.50 3.46
N LEU A 4 -17.43 -10.34 4.31
CA LEU A 4 -16.44 -9.90 5.31
C LEU A 4 -15.12 -9.50 4.64
N ARG A 5 -14.68 -10.24 3.61
CA ARG A 5 -13.46 -9.89 2.84
C ARG A 5 -13.60 -8.54 2.15
N TRP A 6 -14.74 -8.29 1.51
CA TRP A 6 -15.04 -7.00 0.89
C TRP A 6 -15.13 -5.86 1.91
N TRP A 7 -15.70 -6.14 3.09
CA TRP A 7 -15.77 -5.15 4.15
C TRP A 7 -14.39 -4.78 4.70
N ILE A 8 -13.52 -5.77 4.94
CA ILE A 8 -12.13 -5.54 5.34
C ILE A 8 -11.37 -4.78 4.24
N ALA A 9 -11.48 -5.20 2.97
CA ALA A 9 -10.84 -4.51 1.86
C ALA A 9 -11.27 -3.03 1.77
N ASN A 10 -12.57 -2.75 1.96
CA ASN A 10 -13.08 -1.38 1.99
C ASN A 10 -12.54 -0.57 3.18
N LEU A 11 -12.46 -1.16 4.38
CA LEU A 11 -11.91 -0.48 5.55
C LEU A 11 -10.44 -0.14 5.36
N VAL A 12 -9.63 -1.09 4.89
CA VAL A 12 -8.23 -0.83 4.59
C VAL A 12 -8.14 0.27 3.51
N ASN A 13 -9.07 0.30 2.53
CA ASN A 13 -9.02 1.27 1.43
C ASN A 13 -9.30 2.70 1.91
N LYS A 14 -9.99 2.83 3.04
CA LYS A 14 -10.24 4.11 3.70
C LYS A 14 -9.08 4.55 4.61
N LEU A 15 -8.07 3.72 4.84
CA LEU A 15 -6.87 4.14 5.55
C LEU A 15 -6.07 5.10 4.66
N GLY A 16 -6.23 6.40 4.93
CA GLY A 16 -5.50 7.47 4.27
C GLY A 16 -4.01 7.41 4.57
N GLY A 17 -3.21 7.94 3.65
CA GLY A 17 -1.76 8.07 3.84
C GLY A 17 -0.97 6.77 3.85
N GLN A 18 -1.55 5.61 3.51
CA GLN A 18 -0.87 4.30 3.47
C GLN A 18 -0.62 3.80 2.05
N CYS A 19 0.59 3.26 1.80
CA CYS A 19 0.97 2.64 0.54
C CYS A 19 0.36 1.24 0.43
N TRP A 20 -0.55 1.06 -0.53
CA TRP A 20 -1.23 -0.22 -0.74
C TRP A 20 -0.40 -1.25 -1.51
N ALA A 21 0.52 -0.79 -2.35
CA ALA A 21 1.41 -1.69 -3.07
C ALA A 21 2.25 -2.50 -2.09
N ASP A 22 2.73 -1.88 -1.01
CA ASP A 22 3.52 -2.58 -0.01
C ASP A 22 2.69 -3.61 0.77
N LEU A 23 1.46 -3.26 1.16
CA LEU A 23 0.56 -4.20 1.82
C LEU A 23 0.26 -5.43 0.95
N VAL A 24 -0.03 -5.21 -0.34
CA VAL A 24 -0.31 -6.30 -1.29
C VAL A 24 0.94 -7.14 -1.52
N SER A 25 2.10 -6.52 -1.75
CA SER A 25 3.37 -7.23 -1.88
C SER A 25 3.69 -8.07 -0.65
N TRP A 26 3.39 -7.59 0.56
CA TRP A 26 3.56 -8.38 1.78
C TRP A 26 2.62 -9.59 1.85
N VAL A 27 1.35 -9.43 1.48
CA VAL A 27 0.38 -10.54 1.44
C VAL A 27 0.80 -11.60 0.43
N LEU A 28 1.32 -11.18 -0.74
CA LEU A 28 1.76 -12.08 -1.80
C LEU A 28 3.12 -12.72 -1.53
N ALA A 29 3.98 -12.08 -0.74
CA ALA A 29 5.31 -12.61 -0.40
C ALA A 29 5.23 -13.93 0.38
N GLU A 30 6.15 -14.84 0.06
CA GLU A 30 6.31 -16.08 0.80
C GLU A 30 6.80 -15.83 2.24
N ARG A 31 6.65 -16.82 3.13
CA ARG A 31 7.01 -16.67 4.55
C ARG A 31 8.50 -16.32 4.76
N ALA A 32 9.38 -16.83 3.90
CA ALA A 32 10.81 -16.50 3.94
C ALA A 32 11.07 -15.05 3.51
N GLU A 33 10.40 -14.61 2.44
CA GLU A 33 10.50 -13.24 1.91
C GLU A 33 9.93 -12.20 2.88
N ARG A 34 8.86 -12.54 3.62
CA ARG A 34 8.29 -11.68 4.66
C ARG A 34 9.28 -11.40 5.79
N ARG A 35 10.12 -12.36 6.18
CA ARG A 35 11.16 -12.13 7.22
C ARG A 35 12.18 -11.11 6.75
N GLU A 36 12.60 -11.20 5.49
CA GLU A 36 13.52 -10.24 4.89
C GLU A 36 12.89 -8.85 4.74
N TRP A 37 11.60 -8.79 4.43
CA TRP A 37 10.81 -7.56 4.42
C TRP A 37 10.86 -6.81 5.77
N TYR A 38 10.58 -7.53 6.86
CA TYR A 38 10.66 -6.95 8.20
C TYR A 38 12.09 -6.53 8.56
N ARG A 39 13.10 -7.29 8.14
CA ARG A 39 14.52 -6.95 8.34
C ARG A 39 14.92 -5.66 7.61
N ARG A 40 14.35 -5.40 6.44
CA ARG A 40 14.57 -4.18 5.64
C ARG A 40 13.65 -3.01 6.01
N GLU A 41 12.96 -3.08 7.15
CA GLU A 41 12.01 -2.06 7.61
C GLU A 41 10.90 -1.75 6.58
N ARG A 42 10.59 -2.71 5.70
CA ARG A 42 9.44 -2.66 4.81
C ARG A 42 8.24 -3.20 5.56
N LEU A 43 7.63 -2.32 6.34
CA LEU A 43 6.38 -2.63 7.02
C LEU A 43 5.24 -2.64 5.99
N PRO A 44 4.32 -3.62 6.05
CA PRO A 44 3.14 -3.65 5.20
C PRO A 44 2.24 -2.42 5.35
N TRP A 45 2.36 -1.71 6.47
CA TRP A 45 1.66 -0.48 6.80
C TRP A 45 2.58 0.74 6.66
N ARG A 46 3.28 0.84 5.53
CA ARG A 46 4.14 2.00 5.27
C ARG A 46 3.31 3.19 4.80
N PRO A 47 3.61 4.41 5.29
CA PRO A 47 2.98 5.60 4.76
C PRO A 47 3.34 5.80 3.30
N ILE A 48 2.50 6.54 2.57
CA ILE A 48 2.82 7.05 1.25
C ILE A 48 4.15 7.80 1.34
N SER A 49 5.13 7.37 0.54
CA SER A 49 6.51 7.87 0.62
C SER A 49 6.91 8.63 -0.65
N SER A 50 8.14 9.15 -0.68
CA SER A 50 8.72 9.78 -1.86
C SER A 50 8.66 8.87 -3.09
N VAL A 51 8.85 7.56 -2.92
CA VAL A 51 8.76 6.57 -4.01
C VAL A 51 7.39 6.58 -4.67
N CYS A 52 6.31 6.65 -3.89
CA CYS A 52 4.96 6.71 -4.45
C CYS A 52 4.74 7.99 -5.28
N ARG A 53 5.34 9.11 -4.85
CA ARG A 53 5.27 10.41 -5.54
C ARG A 53 6.16 10.44 -6.78
N GLU A 54 7.33 9.82 -6.73
CA GLU A 54 8.24 9.64 -7.86
C GLU A 54 7.60 8.76 -8.94
N ASP A 55 6.97 7.64 -8.55
CA ASP A 55 6.23 6.78 -9.49
C ASP A 55 5.05 7.51 -10.14
N LEU A 56 4.31 8.32 -9.37
CA LEU A 56 3.28 9.21 -9.91
C LEU A 56 3.86 10.21 -10.92
N ALA A 57 4.96 10.87 -10.58
CA ALA A 57 5.62 11.84 -11.46
C ALA A 57 6.13 11.18 -12.74
N ARG A 58 6.63 9.94 -12.65
CA ARG A 58 7.21 9.20 -13.77
C ARG A 58 6.14 8.59 -14.69
N THR A 59 5.06 8.05 -14.13
CA THR A 59 4.10 7.22 -14.88
C THR A 59 2.70 7.81 -14.97
N GLY A 60 2.44 8.92 -14.28
CA GLY A 60 1.11 9.53 -14.18
C GLY A 60 0.15 8.81 -13.23
N CYS A 61 0.61 7.78 -12.50
CA CYS A 61 -0.12 7.14 -11.41
C CYS A 61 0.81 6.57 -10.32
N CYS A 62 0.33 6.46 -9.07
CA CYS A 62 0.91 5.51 -8.12
C CYS A 62 0.45 4.11 -8.52
N TYR A 63 1.31 3.08 -8.38
CA TYR A 63 0.90 1.67 -8.48
C TYR A 63 -0.31 1.32 -7.59
N CYS A 64 -0.45 2.04 -6.48
CA CYS A 64 -1.53 1.91 -5.51
C CYS A 64 -2.82 2.68 -5.85
N GLY A 65 -2.81 3.57 -6.85
CA GLY A 65 -3.94 4.43 -7.22
C GLY A 65 -4.32 5.52 -6.19
N LYS A 66 -3.89 5.41 -4.93
CA LYS A 66 -4.29 6.32 -3.83
C LYS A 66 -3.81 7.77 -3.92
N LEU A 67 -2.85 8.05 -4.80
CA LEU A 67 -2.35 9.41 -5.02
C LEU A 67 -3.13 10.17 -6.12
N ARG A 68 -4.12 9.54 -6.77
CA ARG A 68 -4.80 10.13 -7.93
C ARG A 68 -5.98 11.05 -7.63
N ASP A 69 -6.36 11.18 -6.36
CA ASP A 69 -7.30 12.19 -5.89
C ASP A 69 -6.63 12.94 -4.74
N GLY A 70 -6.98 14.21 -4.54
CA GLY A 70 -6.38 15.14 -3.55
C GLY A 70 -6.44 14.71 -2.06
N ASP A 71 -6.58 13.42 -1.76
CA ASP A 71 -6.53 12.78 -0.44
C ASP A 71 -5.09 12.53 0.08
N GLY A 72 -4.08 13.05 -0.62
CA GLY A 72 -2.67 12.89 -0.23
C GLY A 72 -2.22 13.75 0.96
N GLY A 73 -3.09 14.54 1.57
CA GLY A 73 -2.71 15.37 2.72
C GLY A 73 -3.87 16.08 3.41
N ARG A 74 -4.31 15.52 4.53
CA ARG A 74 -4.77 16.26 5.71
C ARG A 74 -4.33 15.52 6.96
#